data_AF-A0A7S1ZWJ0-F1
#
_entry.id   AF-A0A7S1ZWJ0-F1
#
_cell.length_a   1.000
_cell.length_b   1.000
_cell.length_c   1.000
_cell.angle_alpha   90.00
_cell.angle_beta   90.00
_cell.angle_gamma   90.00
#
_symmetry.space_group_name_H-M   'P 1'
#
loop_
_entity.id
_entity.type
_entity.pdbx_description
1 polymer ?
#
loop_
_entity_poly.entity_id
_entity_poly.type
_entity_poly.pdbx_seq_one_letter_code
_entity_poly.pdbx_strand_id
1 'polypeptide(L)'
;MTIEEWLTQESGTTGYIGNTYMRDLLHKHQFSDDDLEKAKDILRTKFLIGLTTNVEESVERFDKYFGWYDNEKRSECKRKAIQKGVNKNPHDALKEDSKAWDILAEMNKWDLQLYEFIVQLYEEQGELFRTVTTEDIA
;
A
#
# COMPACT_ATOMS: atom_id res chain seq x y z
N MET A 1 17.04 -20.53 7.76
CA MET A 1 16.83 -20.14 6.37
C MET A 1 16.67 -18.65 6.35
N THR A 2 17.66 -17.94 5.83
CA THR A 2 17.60 -16.48 5.63
C THR A 2 16.78 -16.17 4.37
N ILE A 3 16.37 -14.91 4.21
CA ILE A 3 15.67 -14.47 3.00
C ILE A 3 16.58 -14.58 1.76
N GLU A 4 17.88 -14.33 1.92
CA GLU A 4 18.90 -14.50 0.87
C GLU A 4 19.03 -15.96 0.44
N GLU A 5 19.09 -16.89 1.40
CA GLU A 5 19.14 -18.33 1.14
C GLU A 5 17.86 -18.82 0.46
N TRP A 6 16.72 -18.21 0.75
CA TRP A 6 15.43 -18.58 0.14
C TRP A 6 15.28 -18.02 -1.28
N LEU A 7 15.63 -16.75 -1.51
CA LEU A 7 15.55 -16.09 -2.83
C LEU A 7 16.46 -16.72 -3.88
N THR A 8 17.54 -17.37 -3.44
CA THR A 8 18.52 -18.01 -4.33
C THR A 8 18.17 -19.46 -4.66
N GLN A 9 17.16 -20.06 -4.02
CA GLN A 9 16.64 -21.37 -4.38
C GLN A 9 15.65 -21.28 -5.54
N GLU A 10 15.61 -22.33 -6.37
CA GLU A 10 14.69 -22.46 -7.52
C GLU A 10 13.19 -22.33 -7.14
N SER A 11 12.86 -22.58 -5.87
CA SER A 11 11.52 -22.41 -5.29
C SER A 11 11.16 -20.95 -5.00
N GLY A 12 12.13 -20.10 -4.67
CA GLY A 12 11.94 -18.67 -4.38
C GLY A 12 11.72 -17.80 -5.61
N THR A 13 12.01 -18.33 -6.80
CA THR A 13 11.88 -17.65 -8.11
C THR A 13 10.71 -18.16 -8.95
N THR A 14 9.88 -19.06 -8.39
CA THR A 14 8.67 -19.51 -9.09
C THR A 14 7.78 -18.30 -9.42
N GLY A 15 7.37 -18.17 -10.69
CA GLY A 15 6.73 -16.96 -11.27
C GLY A 15 5.38 -16.54 -10.68
N TYR A 16 5.01 -17.08 -9.53
CA TYR A 16 3.86 -16.70 -8.72
C TYR A 16 4.19 -15.70 -7.60
N ILE A 17 5.46 -15.35 -7.41
CA ILE A 17 5.89 -14.45 -6.33
C ILE A 17 6.23 -13.08 -6.90
N GLY A 18 5.58 -12.04 -6.37
CA GLY A 18 5.80 -10.64 -6.71
C GLY A 18 4.76 -10.03 -7.64
N ASN A 19 4.66 -8.70 -7.59
CA ASN A 19 3.64 -7.90 -8.26
C ASN A 19 2.19 -8.29 -7.88
N THR A 20 1.95 -8.56 -6.60
CA THR A 20 0.66 -9.04 -6.09
C THR A 20 -0.47 -8.04 -6.36
N TYR A 21 -0.24 -6.75 -6.14
CA TYR A 21 -1.28 -5.73 -6.37
C TYR A 21 -1.64 -5.62 -7.85
N MET A 22 -0.64 -5.64 -8.73
CA MET A 22 -0.88 -5.67 -10.18
C MET A 22 -1.65 -6.94 -10.60
N ARG A 23 -1.35 -8.11 -10.00
CA ARG A 23 -2.11 -9.35 -10.25
C ARG A 23 -3.54 -9.25 -9.78
N ASP A 24 -3.78 -8.69 -8.60
CA ASP A 24 -5.12 -8.58 -8.01
C ASP A 24 -6.00 -7.57 -8.75
N LEU A 25 -5.43 -6.45 -9.20
CA LEU A 25 -6.16 -5.41 -9.94
C LEU A 25 -6.53 -5.85 -11.37
N LEU A 26 -5.65 -6.62 -12.03
CA LEU A 26 -5.77 -6.91 -13.46
C LEU A 26 -6.07 -8.38 -13.78
N HIS A 27 -6.05 -9.26 -12.77
CA HIS A 27 -6.25 -10.71 -12.89
C HIS A 27 -5.35 -11.39 -13.92
N LYS A 28 -4.06 -11.04 -13.94
CA LYS A 28 -3.07 -11.61 -14.88
C LYS A 28 -1.65 -11.63 -14.30
N HIS A 29 -0.72 -12.28 -15.01
CA HIS A 29 0.64 -12.55 -14.51
C HIS A 29 1.79 -11.91 -15.29
N GLN A 30 1.50 -11.25 -16.41
CA GLN A 30 2.49 -10.54 -17.22
C GLN A 30 1.98 -9.12 -17.46
N PHE A 31 2.86 -8.14 -17.28
CA PHE A 31 2.52 -6.73 -17.29
C PHE A 31 3.38 -5.97 -18.29
N SER A 32 2.78 -4.92 -18.83
CA SER A 32 3.38 -3.90 -19.69
C SER A 32 3.04 -2.52 -19.12
N ASP A 33 3.62 -1.46 -19.69
CA ASP A 33 3.35 -0.09 -19.26
C ASP A 33 1.86 0.28 -19.39
N ASP A 34 1.18 -0.20 -20.44
CA ASP A 34 -0.27 -0.01 -20.63
C ASP A 34 -1.10 -0.63 -19.49
N ASP A 35 -0.60 -1.70 -18.87
CA ASP A 35 -1.26 -2.34 -17.75
C ASP A 35 -1.07 -1.58 -16.46
N LEU A 36 0.12 -0.99 -16.28
CA LEU A 36 0.37 -0.09 -15.16
C LEU A 36 -0.56 1.11 -15.22
N GLU A 37 -0.75 1.73 -16.39
CA GLU A 37 -1.68 2.85 -16.55
C GLU A 37 -3.13 2.43 -16.26
N LYS A 38 -3.57 1.25 -16.71
CA LYS A 38 -4.90 0.70 -16.33
C LYS A 38 -5.04 0.49 -14.82
N ALA A 39 -4.01 -0.03 -14.17
CA ALA A 39 -4.02 -0.23 -12.72
C ALA A 39 -4.12 1.12 -11.99
N LYS A 40 -3.36 2.14 -12.41
CA LYS A 40 -3.45 3.51 -11.88
C LYS A 40 -4.86 4.09 -12.06
N ASP A 41 -5.47 3.92 -13.23
CA ASP A 41 -6.84 4.37 -13.51
C ASP A 41 -7.88 3.67 -12.62
N ILE A 42 -7.74 2.37 -12.41
CA ILE A 42 -8.60 1.62 -11.48
C ILE A 42 -8.48 2.20 -10.08
N LEU A 43 -7.26 2.40 -9.57
CA LEU A 43 -7.03 2.96 -8.23
C LEU A 43 -7.64 4.35 -8.08
N ARG A 44 -7.35 5.26 -9.02
CA ARG A 44 -7.83 6.65 -8.96
C ARG A 44 -9.35 6.77 -9.08
N THR A 45 -10.01 5.86 -9.79
CA THR A 45 -11.46 5.97 -10.06
C THR A 45 -12.34 5.08 -9.17
N LYS A 46 -11.79 4.03 -8.56
CA LYS A 46 -12.57 3.01 -7.82
C LYS A 46 -12.20 2.90 -6.35
N PHE A 47 -11.06 3.43 -5.92
CA PHE A 47 -10.54 3.22 -4.57
C PHE A 47 -10.35 4.53 -3.82
N LEU A 48 -10.61 4.48 -2.51
CA LEU A 48 -10.07 5.41 -1.54
C LEU A 48 -8.82 4.78 -0.94
N ILE A 49 -7.70 5.47 -1.03
CA ILE A 49 -6.37 4.95 -0.71
C ILE A 49 -6.05 5.20 0.78
N GLY A 50 -5.42 4.19 1.40
CA GLY A 50 -4.80 4.29 2.71
C GLY A 50 -3.40 3.70 2.70
N LEU A 51 -2.53 4.19 3.58
CA LEU A 51 -1.15 3.74 3.74
C LEU A 51 -0.95 3.13 5.13
N THR A 52 -0.25 2.00 5.20
CA THR A 52 0.06 1.34 6.48
C THR A 52 1.03 2.16 7.34
N THR A 53 1.88 2.99 6.71
CA THR A 53 2.75 3.96 7.41
C THR A 53 1.97 5.08 8.09
N ASN A 54 0.74 5.34 7.62
CA ASN A 54 -0.16 6.40 8.09
C ASN A 54 -1.54 5.80 8.40
N VAL A 55 -1.58 4.67 9.10
CA VAL A 55 -2.81 3.87 9.25
C VAL A 55 -3.89 4.61 10.03
N GLU A 56 -3.54 5.37 11.07
CA GLU A 56 -4.48 6.18 11.84
C GLU A 56 -5.21 7.18 10.94
N GLU A 57 -4.45 7.96 10.18
CA GLU A 57 -4.98 8.95 9.25
C GLU A 57 -5.79 8.30 8.14
N SER A 58 -5.32 7.18 7.60
CA SER A 58 -6.03 6.42 6.56
C SER A 58 -7.41 5.97 7.05
N VAL A 59 -7.50 5.46 8.28
CA VAL A 59 -8.78 5.05 8.86
C VAL A 59 -9.68 6.26 9.12
N GLU A 60 -9.15 7.39 9.57
CA GLU A 60 -9.93 8.62 9.73
C GLU A 60 -10.50 9.13 8.40
N ARG A 61 -9.73 9.04 7.31
CA ARG A 61 -10.19 9.36 5.95
C ARG A 61 -11.32 8.43 5.52
N PHE A 62 -11.21 7.13 5.81
CA PHE A 62 -12.29 6.16 5.55
C PHE A 62 -13.56 6.49 6.35
N ASP A 63 -13.42 6.80 7.64
CA ASP A 63 -14.56 7.17 8.48
C ASP A 63 -15.30 8.39 7.91
N LYS A 64 -14.55 9.44 7.52
CA LYS A 64 -15.11 10.65 6.91
C LYS A 64 -15.79 10.36 5.58
N TYR A 65 -15.15 9.61 4.69
CA TYR A 65 -15.68 9.35 3.34
C TYR A 65 -16.95 8.51 3.36
N PHE A 66 -17.00 7.44 4.18
CA PHE A 66 -18.15 6.55 4.27
C PHE A 66 -19.21 7.02 5.28
N GLY A 67 -18.97 8.13 5.98
CA GLY A 67 -19.86 8.63 7.03
C GLY A 67 -19.98 7.68 8.22
N TRP A 68 -18.90 6.98 8.56
CA TRP A 68 -18.89 6.11 9.73
C TRP A 68 -18.73 6.95 11.00
N TYR A 69 -19.76 6.90 11.84
CA TYR A 69 -19.73 7.57 13.14
C TYR A 69 -19.13 6.66 14.21
N ASP A 70 -18.29 7.27 15.03
CA ASP A 70 -17.68 6.62 16.16
C ASP A 70 -18.55 6.77 17.41
N ASN A 71 -18.68 5.68 18.14
CA ASN A 71 -19.05 5.70 19.55
C ASN A 71 -17.87 5.17 20.36
N GLU A 72 -17.90 5.37 21.68
CA GLU A 72 -16.78 5.01 22.57
C GLU A 72 -16.27 3.57 22.35
N LYS A 73 -17.18 2.61 22.18
CA LYS A 73 -16.83 1.20 21.93
C LYS A 73 -16.13 1.01 20.58
N ARG A 74 -16.60 1.69 19.53
CA ARG A 74 -16.00 1.60 18.18
C ARG A 74 -14.64 2.28 18.14
N SER A 75 -14.51 3.47 18.73
CA SER A 75 -13.23 4.19 18.81
C SER A 75 -12.19 3.36 19.58
N GLU A 76 -12.57 2.73 20.69
CA GLU A 76 -11.66 1.86 21.43
C GLU A 76 -11.26 0.61 20.63
N CYS A 77 -12.22 -0.03 19.94
CA CYS A 77 -11.95 -1.18 19.08
C CYS A 77 -10.99 -0.83 17.94
N LYS A 78 -11.24 0.28 17.24
CA LYS A 78 -10.39 0.81 16.17
C LYS A 78 -8.98 1.06 16.69
N ARG A 79 -8.83 1.78 17.80
CA ARG A 79 -7.52 2.05 18.42
C ARG A 79 -6.78 0.75 18.76
N LYS A 80 -7.46 -0.24 19.36
CA LYS A 80 -6.87 -1.54 19.68
C LYS A 80 -6.44 -2.29 18.41
N ALA A 81 -7.22 -2.24 17.35
CA ALA A 81 -6.90 -2.88 16.08
C ALA A 81 -5.67 -2.24 15.42
N ILE A 82 -5.59 -0.91 15.41
CA ILE A 82 -4.43 -0.16 14.89
C ILE A 82 -3.18 -0.47 15.72
N GLN A 83 -3.27 -0.37 17.05
CA GLN A 83 -2.13 -0.62 17.95
C GLN A 83 -1.62 -2.06 17.92
N LYS A 84 -2.50 -3.02 17.63
CA LYS A 84 -2.09 -4.42 17.44
C LYS A 84 -1.11 -4.58 16.28
N GLY A 85 -1.10 -3.63 15.34
CA GLY A 85 -0.24 -3.61 14.18
C GLY A 85 -0.60 -4.68 13.16
N VAL A 86 -0.06 -4.52 11.96
CA VAL A 86 -0.25 -5.46 10.85
C VAL A 86 0.87 -6.51 10.77
N ASN A 87 2.08 -6.19 11.24
CA ASN A 87 3.21 -7.12 11.20
C ASN A 87 3.37 -7.88 12.52
N LYS A 88 3.11 -9.18 12.50
CA LYS A 88 3.26 -10.09 13.66
C LYS A 88 4.58 -10.86 13.64
N ASN A 89 5.36 -10.73 12.56
CA ASN A 89 6.59 -11.49 12.33
C ASN A 89 7.72 -10.48 12.11
N PRO A 90 8.37 -10.01 13.19
CA PRO A 90 9.51 -9.12 13.04
C PRO A 90 10.60 -9.85 12.27
N HIS A 91 11.11 -9.19 11.24
CA HIS A 91 12.27 -9.62 10.46
C HIS A 91 13.18 -8.42 10.32
N ASP A 92 14.48 -8.69 10.15
CA ASP A 92 15.42 -7.62 9.89
C ASP A 92 15.08 -6.92 8.57
N ALA A 93 15.29 -5.60 8.53
CA ALA A 93 15.19 -4.87 7.29
C ALA A 93 16.31 -5.34 6.35
N LEU A 94 15.95 -5.59 5.09
CA LEU A 94 16.95 -5.82 4.05
C LEU A 94 17.71 -4.51 3.80
N LYS A 95 19.02 -4.62 3.57
CA LYS A 95 19.80 -3.47 3.13
C LYS A 95 19.53 -3.24 1.65
N GLU A 96 19.28 -1.99 1.27
CA GLU A 96 18.95 -1.62 -0.11
C GLU A 96 20.07 -1.92 -1.12
N ASP A 97 21.32 -2.03 -0.65
CA ASP A 97 22.49 -2.40 -1.44
C ASP A 97 22.76 -3.92 -1.49
N SER A 98 21.89 -4.73 -0.88
CA SER A 98 22.04 -6.18 -0.85
C SER A 98 21.50 -6.84 -2.10
N LYS A 99 22.10 -7.98 -2.48
CA LYS A 99 21.62 -8.79 -3.60
C LYS A 99 20.17 -9.28 -3.41
N ALA A 100 19.75 -9.54 -2.17
CA ALA A 100 18.35 -9.90 -1.90
C ALA A 100 17.38 -8.76 -2.19
N TRP A 101 17.77 -7.52 -1.89
CA TRP A 101 16.98 -6.35 -2.21
C TRP A 101 16.77 -6.22 -3.72
N ASP A 102 17.86 -6.31 -4.51
CA ASP A 102 17.78 -6.23 -5.97
C ASP A 102 16.85 -7.29 -6.57
N ILE A 103 16.94 -8.54 -6.09
CA ILE A 103 16.08 -9.63 -6.56
C ILE A 103 14.61 -9.33 -6.23
N LEU A 104 14.30 -8.91 -5.00
CA LEU A 104 12.93 -8.59 -4.60
C LEU A 104 12.38 -7.37 -5.34
N ALA A 105 13.21 -6.35 -5.56
CA ALA A 105 12.85 -5.15 -6.30
C ALA A 105 12.50 -5.49 -7.75
N GLU A 106 13.30 -6.33 -8.41
CA GLU A 106 13.01 -6.80 -9.77
C GLU A 106 11.73 -7.65 -9.81
N MET A 107 11.55 -8.56 -8.85
CA MET A 107 10.33 -9.38 -8.74
C MET A 107 9.07 -8.55 -8.51
N ASN A 108 9.18 -7.37 -7.89
CA ASN A 108 8.08 -6.46 -7.57
C ASN A 108 8.13 -5.14 -8.35
N LYS A 109 8.86 -5.10 -9.47
CA LYS A 109 9.09 -3.87 -10.23
C LYS A 109 7.82 -3.08 -10.54
N TRP A 110 6.74 -3.77 -10.92
CA TRP A 110 5.48 -3.12 -11.27
C TRP A 110 4.72 -2.63 -10.04
N ASP A 111 4.69 -3.42 -8.96
CA ASP A 111 4.11 -3.00 -7.69
C ASP A 111 4.87 -1.81 -7.09
N LEU A 112 6.20 -1.73 -7.23
CA LEU A 112 7.00 -0.59 -6.79
C LEU A 112 6.61 0.70 -7.55
N GLN A 113 6.52 0.63 -8.88
CA GLN A 113 6.07 1.77 -9.69
C GLN A 113 4.61 2.16 -9.40
N LEU A 114 3.75 1.16 -9.16
CA LEU A 114 2.37 1.39 -8.74
C LEU A 114 2.32 2.04 -7.35
N TYR A 115 3.20 1.63 -6.43
CA TYR A 115 3.26 2.17 -5.07
C TYR A 115 3.68 3.65 -5.05
N GLU A 116 4.66 4.04 -5.87
CA GLU A 116 5.02 5.46 -6.04
C GLU A 116 3.81 6.30 -6.44
N PHE A 117 2.99 5.79 -7.36
CA PHE A 117 1.73 6.42 -7.74
C PHE A 117 0.69 6.42 -6.61
N ILE A 118 0.55 5.32 -5.87
CA ILE A 118 -0.37 5.20 -4.73
C ILE A 118 -0.05 6.25 -3.66
N VAL A 119 1.24 6.51 -3.37
CA VAL A 119 1.66 7.54 -2.41
C VAL A 119 1.24 8.93 -2.89
N GLN A 120 1.45 9.24 -4.18
CA GLN A 120 0.98 10.51 -4.76
C GLN A 120 -0.54 10.63 -4.69
N LEU A 121 -1.26 9.57 -5.06
CA LEU A 121 -2.72 9.52 -5.03
C LEU A 121 -3.27 9.63 -3.61
N TYR A 122 -2.58 9.08 -2.61
CA TYR A 122 -2.94 9.25 -1.19
C TYR A 122 -2.89 10.73 -0.80
N GLU A 123 -1.85 11.46 -1.17
CA GLU A 123 -1.78 12.91 -0.91
C GLU A 123 -2.87 13.67 -1.67
N GLU A 124 -3.05 13.39 -2.97
CA GLU A 124 -4.11 13.99 -3.80
C GLU A 124 -5.50 13.77 -3.21
N GLN A 125 -5.81 12.58 -2.70
CA GLN A 125 -7.10 12.29 -2.07
C GLN A 125 -7.24 12.93 -0.69
N GLY A 126 -6.13 13.22 0.00
CA GLY A 126 -6.12 13.92 1.28
C GLY A 126 -6.77 15.29 1.22
N GLU A 127 -6.68 15.94 0.06
CA GLU A 127 -7.31 17.22 -0.26
C GLU A 127 -8.82 17.25 -0.02
N LEU A 128 -9.50 16.12 -0.27
CA LEU A 128 -10.94 15.98 -0.06
C LEU A 128 -11.35 16.15 1.41
N PHE A 129 -10.40 16.00 2.33
CA PHE A 129 -10.63 15.98 3.77
C PHE A 129 -9.99 17.16 4.50
N ARG A 130 -9.35 18.10 3.78
CA ARG A 130 -8.84 19.34 4.38
C ARG A 130 -10.02 20.24 4.75
N THR A 131 -10.06 20.68 6.00
CA THR A 131 -10.99 21.72 6.43
C THR A 131 -10.45 23.07 5.94
N VAL A 132 -11.21 23.76 5.08
CA VAL A 132 -10.88 25.15 4.71
C VAL A 132 -10.90 26.00 5.97
N THR A 133 -9.78 26.61 6.30
CA THR A 133 -9.67 27.55 7.41
C THR A 133 -9.89 28.97 6.90
N THR A 134 -10.22 29.91 7.78
CA THR A 134 -10.46 31.32 7.42
C THR A 134 -9.23 31.98 6.76
N GLU A 135 -8.03 31.41 6.95
CA GLU A 135 -6.77 31.89 6.38
C GLU A 135 -6.63 31.54 4.89
N ASP A 136 -7.35 30.53 4.39
CA ASP A 136 -7.31 30.12 2.99
C ASP A 136 -8.18 31.00 2.06
N ILE A 137 -8.93 31.95 2.64
CA ILE A 137 -9.89 32.84 1.95
C ILE A 137 -9.37 34.30 1.90
N ALA A 138 -8.26 34.60 2.56
CA ALA A 138 -7.65 35.93 2.64
C ALA A 138 -6.54 36.13 1.59
#